data_AF-K8GIJ6-F1
#
_entry.id   AF-K8GIJ6-F1
#
_cell.length_a   1.000
_cell.length_b   1.000
_cell.length_c   1.000
_cell.angle_alpha   90.00
_cell.angle_beta   90.00
_cell.angle_gamma   90.00
#
_symmetry.space_group_name_H-M   'P 1'
#
loop_
_entity.id
_entity.type
_entity.pdbx_description
1 polymer ?
#
loop_
_entity_poly.entity_id
_entity_poly.type
_entity_poly.pdbx_seq_one_letter_code
_entity_poly.pdbx_strand_id
1 'polypeptide(L)'
;MNEFQPLSDDEVLYVSLGRVLMSNPTFKVGEFLDALAQAISDHENDWSDENEGWFSDGLECEALRFNAQGWQRGRVRIRLEFAPDGPRPQLPERRTSHARRSEKVEPRAEDIYRFDRDESIRTDRPRLELDDIYRAPDDEY
;
A
#
# COMPACT_ATOMS: atom_id res chain seq x y z
N MET A 1 1.69 6.97 -31.97
CA MET A 1 2.64 6.66 -30.89
C MET A 1 1.82 6.15 -29.72
N ASN A 2 2.23 5.08 -29.05
CA ASN A 2 1.55 4.66 -27.81
C ASN A 2 1.84 5.71 -26.74
N GLU A 3 0.80 6.36 -26.25
CA GLU A 3 0.87 7.37 -25.18
C GLU A 3 0.87 6.73 -23.78
N PHE A 4 0.52 5.44 -23.72
CA PHE A 4 0.50 4.63 -22.52
C PHE A 4 1.92 4.23 -22.10
N GLN A 5 2.22 4.46 -20.82
CA GLN A 5 3.47 4.05 -20.19
C GLN A 5 3.16 3.17 -18.97
N PRO A 6 3.97 2.13 -18.71
CA PRO A 6 3.76 1.26 -17.55
C PRO A 6 3.96 2.04 -16.25
N LEU A 7 3.04 1.84 -15.30
CA LEU A 7 3.17 2.35 -13.94
C LEU A 7 3.99 1.41 -13.06
N SER A 8 4.63 1.98 -12.05
CA SER A 8 5.34 1.29 -10.96
C SER A 8 4.38 0.94 -9.83
N ASP A 9 4.75 -0.04 -9.02
CA ASP A 9 3.83 -0.66 -8.04
C ASP A 9 3.44 0.30 -6.90
N ASP A 10 4.33 1.23 -6.59
CA ASP A 10 4.11 2.29 -5.59
C ASP A 10 3.32 3.50 -6.11
N GLU A 11 3.05 3.56 -7.43
CA GLU A 11 2.22 4.63 -7.97
C GLU A 11 0.76 4.42 -7.56
N VAL A 12 0.06 5.54 -7.40
CA VAL A 12 -1.30 5.56 -6.85
C VAL A 12 -2.26 6.02 -7.95
N LEU A 13 -3.33 5.24 -8.12
CA LEU A 13 -4.43 5.56 -9.01
C LEU A 13 -5.62 6.07 -8.22
N TYR A 14 -6.35 7.01 -8.82
CA TYR A 14 -7.67 7.41 -8.38
C TYR A 14 -8.67 7.13 -9.50
N VAL A 15 -9.68 6.32 -9.23
CA VAL A 15 -10.72 5.93 -10.20
C VAL A 15 -12.08 6.14 -9.55
N SER A 16 -12.83 7.14 -10.02
CA SER A 16 -14.10 7.56 -9.41
C SER A 16 -15.26 6.61 -9.69
N LEU A 17 -15.34 6.06 -10.91
CA LEU A 17 -16.42 5.19 -11.40
C LEU A 17 -15.86 4.01 -12.19
N GLY A 18 -16.63 2.93 -12.30
CA GLY A 18 -16.23 1.76 -13.10
C GLY A 18 -15.06 0.97 -12.53
N ARG A 19 -14.78 1.09 -11.22
CA ARG A 19 -13.74 0.31 -10.55
C ARG A 19 -14.02 -1.18 -10.63
N VAL A 20 -12.95 -1.96 -10.77
CA VAL A 20 -12.96 -3.42 -10.69
C VAL A 20 -11.92 -3.81 -9.64
N LEU A 21 -12.16 -4.90 -8.90
CA LEU A 21 -11.32 -5.43 -7.80
C LEU A 21 -11.20 -4.53 -6.55
N MET A 22 -11.15 -3.20 -6.72
CA MET A 22 -10.87 -2.26 -5.65
C MET A 22 -12.13 -1.55 -5.15
N SER A 23 -12.43 -1.69 -3.85
CA SER A 23 -13.56 -0.99 -3.22
C SER A 23 -13.28 0.51 -3.07
N ASN A 24 -12.06 0.85 -2.63
CA ASN A 24 -11.62 2.23 -2.43
C ASN A 24 -11.36 2.94 -3.77
N PRO A 25 -11.69 4.24 -3.88
CA PRO A 25 -11.44 5.00 -5.11
C PRO A 25 -9.96 5.28 -5.36
N THR A 26 -9.14 5.25 -4.31
CA THR A 26 -7.69 5.45 -4.36
C THR A 26 -6.99 4.18 -3.92
N PHE A 27 -6.05 3.68 -4.72
CA PHE A 27 -5.30 2.45 -4.43
C PHE A 27 -3.94 2.49 -5.14
N LYS A 28 -2.98 1.72 -4.63
CA LYS A 28 -1.69 1.52 -5.30
C LYS A 28 -1.82 0.55 -6.47
N VAL A 29 -0.94 0.70 -7.46
CA VAL A 29 -0.83 -0.25 -8.57
C VAL A 29 -0.50 -1.65 -8.06
N GLY A 30 0.41 -1.79 -7.09
CA GLY A 30 0.74 -3.08 -6.48
C GLY A 30 -0.48 -3.75 -5.83
N GLU A 31 -1.26 -3.01 -5.04
CA GLU A 31 -2.49 -3.54 -4.40
C GLU A 31 -3.50 -4.07 -5.42
N PHE A 32 -3.63 -3.38 -6.56
CA PHE A 32 -4.49 -3.85 -7.65
C PHE A 32 -3.96 -5.13 -8.29
N LEU A 33 -2.65 -5.21 -8.55
CA LEU A 33 -2.02 -6.39 -9.15
C LEU A 33 -2.11 -7.60 -8.22
N ASP A 34 -1.92 -7.42 -6.92
CA ASP A 34 -2.10 -8.46 -5.91
C ASP A 34 -3.56 -8.95 -5.87
N ALA A 35 -4.52 -8.03 -5.87
CA ALA A 35 -5.94 -8.38 -5.91
C ALA A 35 -6.32 -9.11 -7.20
N LEU A 36 -5.71 -8.75 -8.34
CA LEU A 36 -5.91 -9.43 -9.62
C LEU A 36 -5.30 -10.83 -9.60
N ALA A 37 -4.08 -10.99 -9.07
CA ALA A 37 -3.44 -12.29 -8.91
C ALA A 37 -4.28 -13.22 -8.03
N GLN A 38 -4.79 -12.72 -6.89
CA GLN A 38 -5.68 -13.48 -6.02
C GLN A 38 -6.97 -13.88 -6.74
N ALA A 39 -7.61 -12.96 -7.47
CA ALA A 39 -8.84 -13.24 -8.19
C ALA A 39 -8.66 -14.32 -9.28
N ILE A 40 -7.49 -14.39 -9.92
CA ILE A 40 -7.17 -15.44 -10.89
C ILE A 40 -6.87 -16.76 -10.15
N SER A 41 -6.08 -16.71 -9.09
CA SER A 41 -5.76 -17.89 -8.26
C SER A 41 -7.00 -18.55 -7.67
N ASP A 42 -8.02 -17.78 -7.28
CA ASP A 42 -9.26 -18.32 -6.73
C ASP A 42 -10.07 -19.14 -7.76
N HIS A 43 -9.84 -18.92 -9.06
CA HIS A 43 -10.57 -19.57 -10.15
C HIS A 43 -9.76 -20.70 -10.81
N GLU A 44 -8.44 -20.72 -10.63
CA GLU A 44 -7.53 -21.71 -11.20
C GLU A 44 -7.15 -22.76 -10.15
N ASN A 45 -7.57 -24.01 -10.34
CA ASN A 45 -7.28 -25.10 -9.39
C ASN A 45 -5.79 -25.46 -9.30
N ASP A 46 -5.02 -25.17 -10.36
CA ASP A 46 -3.61 -25.54 -10.50
C ASP A 46 -2.67 -24.32 -10.40
N TRP A 47 -3.09 -23.27 -9.69
CA TRP A 47 -2.23 -22.10 -9.46
C TRP A 47 -0.95 -22.49 -8.72
N SER A 48 0.21 -22.13 -9.27
CA SER A 48 1.53 -22.50 -8.75
C SER A 48 2.50 -21.31 -8.77
N ASP A 49 3.67 -21.49 -8.18
CA ASP A 49 4.77 -20.50 -8.20
C ASP A 49 5.17 -20.11 -9.64
N GLU A 50 4.99 -21.00 -10.62
CA GLU A 50 5.26 -20.67 -12.03
C GLU A 50 4.31 -19.57 -12.54
N ASN A 51 3.09 -19.47 -12.00
CA ASN A 51 2.11 -18.46 -12.40
C ASN A 51 2.47 -17.06 -11.89
N GLU A 52 3.29 -16.95 -10.84
CA GLU A 52 3.73 -15.65 -10.29
C GLU A 52 4.52 -14.81 -11.29
N GLY A 53 5.10 -15.45 -12.31
CA GLY A 53 5.81 -14.75 -13.39
C GLY A 53 4.91 -13.77 -14.17
N TRP A 54 3.59 -13.95 -14.17
CA TRP A 54 2.67 -12.98 -14.77
C TRP A 54 2.72 -11.60 -14.10
N PHE A 55 3.10 -11.53 -12.82
CA PHE A 55 3.06 -10.30 -12.01
C PHE A 55 4.45 -9.78 -11.60
N SER A 56 5.51 -10.57 -11.83
CA SER A 56 6.90 -10.25 -11.46
C SER A 56 7.80 -9.91 -12.67
N ASP A 57 8.86 -10.70 -12.89
CA ASP A 57 9.88 -10.48 -13.93
C ASP A 57 9.45 -10.95 -15.33
N GLY A 58 8.30 -11.61 -15.42
CA GLY A 58 7.71 -12.11 -16.65
C GLY A 58 7.96 -13.60 -16.88
N LEU A 59 6.96 -14.26 -17.47
CA LEU A 59 6.99 -15.66 -17.86
C LEU A 59 7.68 -15.86 -19.19
N GLU A 60 8.54 -16.86 -19.29
CA GLU A 60 9.14 -17.27 -20.56
C GLU A 60 8.05 -17.71 -21.55
N CYS A 61 8.07 -17.12 -22.74
CA CYS A 61 7.09 -17.42 -23.77
C CYS A 61 7.67 -17.22 -25.18
N GLU A 62 6.90 -17.62 -26.19
CA GLU A 62 7.15 -17.28 -27.59
C GLU A 62 6.00 -16.45 -28.14
N ALA A 63 6.32 -15.38 -28.87
CA ALA A 63 5.35 -14.51 -29.50
C ALA A 63 5.51 -14.53 -31.02
N LEU A 64 4.42 -14.71 -31.74
CA LEU A 64 4.36 -14.56 -33.19
C LEU A 64 3.90 -13.13 -33.53
N ARG A 65 4.79 -12.31 -34.09
CA ARG A 65 4.49 -10.90 -34.43
C ARG A 65 4.18 -10.76 -35.92
N PHE A 66 3.26 -9.86 -36.28
CA PHE A 66 2.84 -9.64 -37.68
C PHE A 66 4.00 -9.36 -38.67
N ASN A 67 5.07 -8.72 -38.19
CA ASN A 67 6.24 -8.38 -39.00
C ASN A 67 7.46 -9.32 -38.77
N ALA A 68 7.29 -10.38 -37.98
CA ALA A 68 8.36 -11.33 -37.68
C ALA A 68 8.30 -12.52 -38.65
N GLN A 69 9.48 -13.00 -39.06
CA GLN A 69 9.65 -14.22 -39.85
C GLN A 69 9.62 -15.48 -38.95
N GLY A 70 8.65 -15.57 -38.02
CA GLY A 70 8.48 -16.71 -37.13
C GLY A 70 8.26 -16.37 -35.64
N TRP A 71 8.22 -17.42 -34.81
CA TRP A 71 8.08 -17.33 -33.36
C TRP A 71 9.33 -16.70 -32.72
N GLN A 72 9.12 -15.77 -31.79
CA GLN A 72 10.19 -15.08 -31.08
C GLN A 72 10.11 -15.38 -29.58
N ARG A 73 11.15 -16.01 -29.03
CA ARG A 73 11.32 -16.20 -27.59
C ARG A 73 11.44 -14.87 -26.85
N GLY A 74 10.81 -14.78 -25.70
CA GLY A 74 10.79 -13.59 -24.86
C GLY A 74 10.14 -13.86 -23.50
N ARG A 75 9.68 -12.78 -22.85
CA ARG A 75 8.92 -12.85 -21.61
C ARG A 75 7.64 -12.03 -21.69
N VAL A 76 6.61 -12.45 -20.96
CA VAL A 76 5.32 -11.77 -20.87
C VAL A 76 4.94 -11.51 -19.40
N ARG A 77 4.35 -10.35 -19.13
CA ARG A 77 3.83 -9.97 -17.81
C ARG A 77 2.65 -9.02 -17.92
N ILE A 78 1.86 -8.91 -16.86
CA ILE A 78 0.74 -7.99 -16.70
C ILE A 78 1.24 -6.73 -15.98
N ARG A 79 0.92 -5.55 -16.52
CA ARG A 79 1.19 -4.25 -15.90
C ARG A 79 0.02 -3.31 -16.20
N LEU A 80 -0.20 -2.34 -15.32
CA LEU A 80 -1.08 -1.23 -15.62
C LEU A 80 -0.31 -0.16 -16.38
N GLU A 81 -0.91 0.35 -17.46
CA GLU A 81 -0.36 1.48 -18.21
C GLU A 81 -1.25 2.71 -18.05
N PHE A 82 -0.62 3.88 -18.13
CA PHE A 82 -1.29 5.16 -17.97
C PHE A 82 -0.86 6.14 -19.06
N ALA A 83 -1.83 6.87 -19.60
CA ALA A 83 -1.61 7.94 -20.56
C ALA A 83 -2.20 9.25 -19.98
N PRO A 84 -1.39 10.27 -19.71
CA PRO A 84 -1.89 11.55 -19.21
C PRO A 84 -2.56 12.36 -20.32
N ASP A 85 -3.71 12.97 -20.03
CA ASP A 85 -4.48 13.82 -20.98
C ASP A 85 -3.75 15.10 -21.41
N GLY A 86 -2.66 15.47 -20.74
CA GLY A 86 -1.91 16.70 -21.01
C GLY A 86 -0.48 16.65 -20.47
N PRO A 87 0.34 17.68 -20.76
CA PRO A 87 1.71 17.72 -20.29
C PRO A 87 1.75 17.68 -18.76
N ARG A 88 2.68 16.88 -18.21
CA ARG A 88 2.91 16.78 -16.76
C ARG A 88 3.02 18.19 -16.15
N PRO A 89 2.19 18.54 -15.15
CA PRO A 89 2.34 19.82 -14.46
C PRO A 89 3.73 19.87 -13.82
N GLN A 90 4.56 20.83 -14.23
CA GLN A 90 5.82 21.09 -13.55
C GLN A 90 5.48 21.77 -12.23
N LEU A 91 5.63 21.05 -11.11
CA LEU A 91 5.46 21.67 -9.80
C LEU A 91 6.54 22.74 -9.66
N PRO A 92 6.20 23.99 -9.31
CA PRO A 92 7.20 25.03 -9.13
C PRO A 92 8.20 24.57 -8.08
N GLU A 93 9.50 24.62 -8.42
CA GLU A 93 10.58 24.30 -7.48
C GLU A 93 10.33 25.07 -6.18
N ARG A 94 10.13 24.34 -5.08
CA ARG A 94 10.05 24.92 -3.75
C ARG A 94 11.35 25.68 -3.51
N ARG A 95 11.33 27.00 -3.64
CA ARG A 95 12.40 27.85 -3.11
C ARG A 95 12.51 27.52 -1.63
N THR A 96 13.64 26.95 -1.23
CA THR A 96 14.00 26.71 0.17
C THR A 96 14.33 28.05 0.85
N SER A 97 13.38 28.97 0.89
CA SER A 97 13.48 30.19 1.69
C SER A 97 13.06 29.86 3.12
N HIS A 98 14.03 29.41 3.91
CA HIS A 98 14.34 29.93 5.24
C HIS A 98 15.14 28.88 6.03
N ALA A 99 16.44 29.12 6.14
CA ALA A 99 17.16 28.78 7.35
C ALA A 99 16.50 29.52 8.52
N ARG A 100 15.43 28.97 9.08
CA ARG A 100 15.00 29.34 10.43
C ARG A 100 16.08 28.80 11.34
N ARG A 101 16.99 29.68 11.76
CA ARG A 101 17.94 29.44 12.84
C ARG A 101 17.17 28.82 13.99
N SER A 102 17.42 27.55 14.30
CA SER A 102 16.90 26.92 15.51
C SER A 102 17.51 27.65 16.70
N GLU A 103 16.78 28.57 17.31
CA GLU A 103 17.04 28.91 18.70
C GLU A 103 16.67 27.67 19.51
N LYS A 104 17.70 26.96 19.99
CA LYS A 104 17.58 25.96 21.03
C LYS A 104 16.98 26.65 22.25
N VAL A 105 15.68 26.50 22.48
CA VAL A 105 15.09 26.78 23.78
C VAL A 105 15.35 25.54 24.63
N GLU A 106 16.42 25.56 25.43
CA GLU A 106 16.64 24.53 26.44
C GLU A 106 15.63 24.76 27.58
N PRO A 107 14.80 23.75 27.93
CA PRO A 107 13.87 23.88 29.05
C PRO A 107 14.66 24.00 30.36
N ARG A 108 14.28 24.97 31.20
CA ARG A 108 14.87 25.13 32.54
C ARG A 108 14.40 23.99 33.44
N ALA A 109 15.34 23.39 34.18
CA ALA A 109 15.12 22.24 35.06
C ALA A 109 14.05 22.47 36.16
N GLU A 110 13.67 23.73 36.40
CA GLU A 110 12.69 24.14 37.41
C GLU A 110 11.25 23.65 37.09
N ASP A 111 10.93 23.36 35.83
CA ASP A 111 9.57 22.99 35.40
C ASP A 111 9.28 21.49 35.52
N ILE A 112 10.29 20.64 35.76
CA ILE A 112 10.14 19.18 35.80
C ILE A 112 9.73 18.67 37.20
N TYR A 113 9.92 19.47 38.26
CA TYR A 113 9.76 19.03 39.65
C TYR A 113 8.65 19.74 40.43
N ARG A 114 7.48 19.99 39.81
CA ARG A 114 6.32 20.54 40.55
C ARG A 114 5.07 19.66 40.52
N PHE A 115 5.20 18.38 40.17
CA PHE A 115 4.07 17.45 40.06
C PHE A 115 4.12 16.34 41.12
N ASP A 116 4.49 16.66 42.37
CA ASP A 116 4.28 15.74 43.49
C ASP A 116 4.11 16.53 44.80
N ARG A 117 2.93 17.13 44.96
CA ARG A 117 2.25 17.43 46.24
C ARG A 117 1.10 18.38 45.96
N ASP A 118 -0.08 17.83 45.68
CA ASP A 118 -1.22 18.06 46.56
C ASP A 118 -2.36 17.07 46.27
N GLU A 119 -3.12 16.78 47.31
CA GLU A 119 -4.11 15.71 47.42
C GLU A 119 -5.33 15.81 46.48
N SER A 120 -5.92 14.63 46.23
CA SER A 120 -7.37 14.37 46.06
C SER A 120 -8.07 14.68 44.72
N ILE A 121 -8.08 13.71 43.78
CA ILE A 121 -9.28 13.45 42.96
C ILE A 121 -9.48 11.93 42.81
N ARG A 122 -10.63 11.46 43.29
CA ARG A 122 -11.12 10.09 43.26
C ARG A 122 -11.14 9.54 41.82
N THR A 123 -10.48 8.42 41.56
CA THR A 123 -10.67 7.66 40.31
C THR A 123 -11.44 6.39 40.61
N ASP A 124 -12.74 6.42 40.31
CA ASP A 124 -13.59 5.24 40.29
C ASP A 124 -13.37 4.48 38.98
N ARG A 125 -12.36 3.61 38.96
CA ARG A 125 -12.12 2.71 37.83
C ARG A 125 -11.82 1.32 38.38
N PRO A 126 -12.74 0.34 38.25
CA PRO A 126 -12.50 -0.99 38.79
C PRO A 126 -11.35 -1.65 38.03
N ARG A 127 -10.46 -2.26 38.83
CA ARG A 127 -9.28 -3.00 38.41
C ARG A 127 -9.77 -4.40 38.01
N LEU A 128 -9.75 -4.75 36.72
CA LEU A 128 -10.03 -6.11 36.28
C LEU A 128 -8.86 -7.01 36.70
N GLU A 129 -9.12 -8.05 37.49
CA GLU A 129 -8.11 -9.03 37.88
C GLU A 129 -7.89 -10.05 36.75
N LEU A 130 -6.65 -10.48 36.56
CA LEU A 130 -6.22 -11.35 35.45
C LEU A 130 -6.92 -12.73 35.42
N ASP A 131 -7.58 -13.14 36.50
CA ASP A 131 -8.25 -14.44 36.61
C ASP A 131 -9.61 -14.50 35.90
N ASP A 132 -10.20 -13.36 35.50
CA ASP A 132 -11.46 -13.30 34.75
C ASP A 132 -11.28 -13.62 33.24
N ILE A 133 -10.04 -13.66 32.75
CA ILE A 133 -9.75 -13.78 31.30
C ILE A 133 -9.67 -15.26 30.85
N TYR A 134 -9.50 -16.21 31.78
CA TYR A 134 -9.28 -17.64 31.48
C TYR A 134 -10.40 -18.58 31.94
N ARG A 135 -11.65 -18.09 32.05
CA ARG A 135 -12.79 -19.00 32.25
C ARG A 135 -13.22 -19.62 30.92
N ALA A 136 -12.80 -20.87 30.69
CA ALA A 136 -13.31 -21.67 29.58
C ALA A 136 -14.84 -21.84 29.72
N PRO A 137 -15.62 -21.77 28.62
CA PRO A 137 -17.05 -22.04 28.67
C PRO A 137 -17.28 -23.52 29.00
N ASP A 138 -18.06 -23.78 30.05
CA ASP A 138 -18.46 -25.14 30.46
C ASP A 138 -19.30 -25.80 29.36
N ASP A 139 -18.93 -27.02 28.99
CA ASP A 139 -19.72 -27.94 28.15
C ASP A 139 -21.00 -28.34 28.91
N GLU A 140 -22.17 -27.92 28.44
CA GLU A 140 -23.46 -28.48 28.84
C GLU A 140 -23.95 -29.52 27.80
N TYR A 141 -24.30 -30.69 28.32
CA TYR A 141 -24.72 -31.94 27.64
C TYR A 141 -26.05 -31.84 26.88
#